data_AF-A0A3M2GTH4-F1
#
_entry.id   AF-A0A3M2GTH4-F1
#
_cell.length_a   1.000
_cell.length_b   1.000
_cell.length_c   1.000
_cell.angle_alpha   90.00
_cell.angle_beta   90.00
_cell.angle_gamma   90.00
#
_symmetry.space_group_name_H-M   'P 1'
#
loop_
_entity.id
_entity.type
_entity.pdbx_description
1 polymer ?
#
loop_
_entity_poly.entity_id
_entity_poly.type
_entity_poly.pdbx_seq_one_letter_code
_entity_poly.pdbx_strand_id
1 'polypeptide(L)'
;MEDIMVGKYIVKGDRYYTKEHEWALIRGNKAWIGITDYAQKELGDVVYVDLPSVGESYESGDAVANIESVKSVSPIYAPLSGVVVEVNEVLNDEPHLVNESPYEDGWIAVIELSDPMEVEDLMPAQDYAQLLVEVIKDEKGETVRLNLPEEELSEGVEESLEALPEEELGYEERER
;
A
#
# COMPACT_ATOMS: atom_id res chain seq x y z
N MET A 1 -0.50 -6.85 -12.73
CA MET A 1 0.20 -5.66 -12.22
C MET A 1 1.31 -6.16 -11.33
N GLU A 2 2.50 -5.60 -11.47
CA GLU A 2 3.70 -6.07 -10.79
C GLU A 2 3.81 -5.49 -9.38
N ASP A 3 4.59 -6.14 -8.51
CA ASP A 3 4.81 -5.69 -7.14
C ASP A 3 5.78 -4.49 -7.13
N ILE A 4 5.51 -3.51 -6.27
CA ILE A 4 6.32 -2.30 -6.11
C ILE A 4 7.10 -2.39 -4.81
N MET A 5 8.42 -2.14 -4.89
CA MET A 5 9.28 -2.08 -3.71
C MET A 5 9.46 -0.64 -3.26
N VAL A 6 9.14 -0.37 -1.98
CA VAL A 6 9.38 0.91 -1.31
C VAL A 6 10.40 0.67 -0.20
N GLY A 7 11.68 0.83 -0.51
CA GLY A 7 12.76 0.43 0.40
C GLY A 7 12.71 -1.06 0.73
N LYS A 8 12.36 -1.40 1.98
CA LYS A 8 12.21 -2.78 2.47
C LYS A 8 10.76 -3.30 2.46
N TYR A 9 9.83 -2.46 2.01
CA TYR A 9 8.40 -2.75 2.05
C TYR A 9 7.90 -3.19 0.68
N ILE A 10 7.04 -4.20 0.66
CA ILE A 10 6.42 -4.73 -0.55
C ILE A 10 5.01 -4.15 -0.67
N VAL A 11 4.66 -3.64 -1.85
CA VAL A 11 3.29 -3.26 -2.23
C VAL A 11 2.85 -4.16 -3.39
N LYS A 12 1.77 -4.91 -3.22
CA LYS A 12 1.22 -5.79 -4.24
C LYS A 12 0.47 -4.99 -5.31
N GLY A 13 0.72 -5.30 -6.58
CA GLY A 13 0.08 -4.58 -7.69
C GLY A 13 -1.39 -4.93 -7.94
N ASP A 14 -1.90 -6.00 -7.33
CA ASP A 14 -3.19 -6.62 -7.68
C ASP A 14 -4.38 -6.19 -6.79
N ARG A 15 -4.18 -5.22 -5.90
CA ARG A 15 -5.15 -4.82 -4.88
C ARG A 15 -5.13 -3.32 -4.63
N TYR A 16 -6.14 -2.85 -3.91
CA TYR A 16 -6.29 -1.46 -3.50
C TYR A 16 -5.89 -1.27 -2.04
N TYR A 17 -5.68 -0.03 -1.64
CA TYR A 17 -5.08 0.34 -0.35
C TYR A 17 -5.78 1.53 0.31
N THR A 18 -5.68 1.61 1.63
CA THR A 18 -6.14 2.75 2.44
C THR A 18 -4.97 3.56 2.98
N LYS A 19 -5.24 4.77 3.48
CA LYS A 19 -4.21 5.61 4.12
C LYS A 19 -3.77 5.04 5.46
N GLU A 20 -4.66 4.27 6.08
CA GLU A 20 -4.54 3.57 7.34
C GLU A 20 -3.77 2.24 7.20
N HIS A 21 -3.27 1.94 5.99
CA HIS A 21 -2.40 0.81 5.68
C HIS A 21 -3.11 -0.56 5.73
N GLU A 22 -4.39 -0.59 5.38
CA GLU A 22 -5.11 -1.80 4.95
C GLU A 22 -5.01 -2.01 3.44
N TRP A 23 -5.32 -3.23 3.00
CA TRP A 23 -5.50 -3.57 1.60
C TRP A 23 -6.85 -4.24 1.35
N ALA A 24 -7.36 -4.10 0.12
CA ALA A 24 -8.56 -4.77 -0.38
C ALA A 24 -8.30 -5.44 -1.74
N LEU A 25 -8.34 -6.77 -1.78
CA LEU A 25 -8.26 -7.57 -3.00
C LEU A 25 -9.68 -7.90 -3.48
N ILE A 26 -10.08 -7.30 -4.60
CA ILE A 26 -11.46 -7.37 -5.09
C ILE A 26 -11.61 -8.50 -6.11
N ARG A 27 -12.61 -9.36 -5.93
CA ARG A 27 -13.00 -10.38 -6.91
C ARG A 27 -14.52 -10.43 -7.02
N GLY A 28 -15.06 -9.91 -8.12
CA GLY A 28 -16.51 -9.80 -8.31
C GLY A 28 -17.11 -8.81 -7.31
N ASN A 29 -18.09 -9.26 -6.52
CA ASN A 29 -18.75 -8.46 -5.48
C ASN A 29 -18.16 -8.65 -4.07
N LYS A 30 -16.98 -9.27 -3.96
CA LYS A 30 -16.32 -9.53 -2.69
C LYS A 30 -14.94 -8.89 -2.63
N ALA A 31 -14.55 -8.44 -1.45
CA ALA A 31 -13.21 -7.95 -1.15
C ALA A 31 -12.61 -8.76 0.00
N TRP A 32 -11.42 -9.33 -0.22
CA TRP A 32 -10.56 -9.82 0.86
C TRP A 32 -9.82 -8.64 1.44
N ILE A 33 -9.76 -8.55 2.76
CA ILE A 33 -9.10 -7.45 3.45
C ILE A 33 -8.03 -7.94 4.41
N GLY A 34 -7.02 -7.10 4.65
CA GLY A 34 -5.93 -7.36 5.58
C GLY A 34 -5.07 -6.12 5.76
N ILE A 35 -3.93 -6.28 6.45
CA ILE A 35 -2.97 -5.19 6.64
C ILE A 35 -1.75 -5.32 5.72
N THR A 36 -1.13 -4.20 5.41
CA THR A 36 0.05 -4.17 4.55
C THR A 36 1.33 -4.67 5.22
N ASP A 37 2.34 -4.98 4.41
CA ASP A 37 3.68 -5.29 4.88
C ASP A 37 4.32 -4.11 5.64
N TYR A 38 3.93 -2.86 5.33
CA TYR A 38 4.29 -1.71 6.16
C TYR A 38 3.68 -1.81 7.55
N ALA A 39 2.36 -1.94 7.63
CA ALA A 39 1.62 -1.98 8.89
C ALA A 39 2.13 -3.08 9.84
N GLN A 40 2.31 -4.31 9.35
CA GLN A 40 2.76 -5.42 10.19
C GLN A 40 4.17 -5.17 10.78
N LYS A 41 5.08 -4.55 10.03
CA LYS A 41 6.42 -4.19 10.51
C LYS A 41 6.38 -3.11 11.58
N GLU A 42 5.48 -2.13 11.44
CA GLU A 42 5.31 -1.09 12.46
C GLU A 42 4.71 -1.67 13.75
N LEU A 43 3.67 -2.50 13.64
CA LEU A 43 3.08 -3.23 14.75
C LEU A 43 4.10 -4.11 15.48
N GLY A 44 5.02 -4.75 14.73
CA GLY A 44 5.94 -5.76 15.26
C GLY A 44 5.23 -7.11 15.45
N ASP A 45 5.74 -7.92 16.38
CA ASP A 45 5.28 -9.30 16.55
C ASP A 45 3.81 -9.34 16.97
N VAL A 46 2.94 -9.83 16.07
CA VAL A 46 1.51 -9.99 16.29
C VAL A 46 1.26 -11.23 17.14
N VAL A 47 0.50 -11.06 18.21
CA VAL A 47 0.20 -12.11 19.20
C VAL A 47 -1.26 -12.48 19.24
N TYR A 48 -2.15 -11.63 18.74
CA TYR A 48 -3.58 -11.89 18.70
C TYR A 48 -4.29 -11.06 17.63
N VAL A 49 -5.36 -11.62 17.05
CA VAL A 49 -6.25 -10.96 16.08
C VAL A 49 -7.68 -11.15 16.54
N ASP A 50 -8.36 -10.04 16.83
CA ASP A 50 -9.79 -9.99 17.14
C ASP A 50 -10.57 -9.89 15.83
N LEU A 51 -11.06 -11.04 15.35
CA LEU A 51 -11.77 -11.17 14.08
C LEU A 51 -13.24 -10.71 14.20
N PRO A 52 -13.82 -10.12 13.14
CA PRO A 52 -15.26 -9.81 13.12
C PRO A 52 -16.11 -11.07 13.13
N SER A 53 -17.43 -10.93 13.29
CA SER A 53 -18.37 -12.04 13.10
C SER A 53 -18.94 -12.06 11.67
N VAL A 54 -19.07 -13.27 11.12
CA VAL A 54 -19.81 -13.47 9.85
C VAL A 54 -21.26 -13.00 10.01
N GLY A 55 -21.72 -12.18 9.08
CA GLY A 55 -23.05 -11.57 9.05
C GLY A 55 -23.11 -10.15 9.62
N GLU A 56 -22.03 -9.64 10.23
CA GLU A 56 -21.95 -8.25 10.66
C GLU A 56 -21.74 -7.30 9.47
N SER A 57 -22.35 -6.12 9.54
CA SER A 57 -22.25 -5.07 8.53
C SER A 57 -21.42 -3.90 9.04
N TYR A 58 -20.56 -3.36 8.18
CA TYR A 58 -19.70 -2.23 8.46
C TYR A 58 -19.82 -1.21 7.32
N GLU A 59 -19.72 0.08 7.65
CA GLU A 59 -19.50 1.13 6.67
C GLU A 59 -17.99 1.32 6.45
N SER A 60 -17.59 1.87 5.30
CA SER A 60 -16.20 2.23 5.04
C SER A 60 -15.67 3.14 6.16
N GLY A 61 -14.48 2.80 6.69
CA GLY A 61 -13.85 3.49 7.80
C GLY A 61 -14.29 3.04 9.20
N ASP A 62 -15.27 2.13 9.33
CA ASP A 62 -15.60 1.51 10.61
C ASP A 62 -14.50 0.53 11.04
N ALA A 63 -14.28 0.39 12.35
CA ALA A 63 -13.36 -0.62 12.88
C ALA A 63 -13.96 -2.03 12.74
N VAL A 64 -13.35 -2.87 11.90
CA VAL A 64 -13.81 -4.22 11.58
C VAL A 64 -13.08 -5.31 12.36
N ALA A 65 -11.84 -5.05 12.77
CA ALA A 65 -11.03 -5.99 13.55
C ALA A 65 -10.07 -5.23 14.46
N ASN A 66 -9.42 -5.92 15.40
CA ASN A 66 -8.27 -5.39 16.13
C ASN A 66 -7.09 -6.35 16.02
N ILE A 67 -5.88 -5.80 15.88
CA ILE A 67 -4.64 -6.57 15.94
C ILE A 67 -3.87 -6.16 17.18
N GLU A 68 -3.50 -7.14 18.00
CA GLU A 68 -2.66 -6.96 19.16
C GLU A 68 -1.27 -7.52 18.89
N SER A 69 -0.28 -6.66 19.09
CA SER A 69 1.14 -7.00 19.04
C SER A 69 1.78 -6.88 20.41
N VAL A 70 3.05 -7.29 20.52
CA VAL A 70 3.85 -7.05 21.73
C VAL A 70 4.05 -5.57 22.07
N LYS A 71 3.68 -4.65 21.17
CA LYS A 71 3.85 -3.20 21.35
C LYS A 71 2.53 -2.47 21.60
N SER A 72 1.47 -2.84 20.90
CA SER A 72 0.22 -2.08 20.86
C SER A 72 -0.98 -2.92 20.43
N VAL A 73 -2.18 -2.39 20.70
CA VAL A 73 -3.42 -2.84 20.07
C VAL A 73 -3.82 -1.78 19.06
N SER A 74 -4.07 -2.20 17.82
CA SER A 74 -4.45 -1.30 16.73
C SER A 74 -5.75 -1.76 16.09
N PRO A 75 -6.74 -0.88 15.93
CA PRO A 75 -7.93 -1.17 15.15
C PRO A 75 -7.57 -1.28 13.67
N ILE A 76 -8.28 -2.15 12.95
CA ILE A 76 -8.25 -2.29 11.50
C ILE A 76 -9.58 -1.78 10.97
N TYR A 77 -9.54 -0.90 9.98
CA TYR A 77 -10.71 -0.27 9.42
C TYR A 77 -11.19 -1.01 8.17
N ALA A 78 -12.50 -1.03 7.96
CA ALA A 78 -13.11 -1.56 6.75
C ALA A 78 -12.77 -0.64 5.57
N PRO A 79 -12.09 -1.13 4.51
CA PRO A 79 -11.82 -0.30 3.34
C PRO A 79 -13.12 0.06 2.59
N LEU A 80 -14.11 -0.83 2.63
CA LEU A 80 -15.36 -0.75 1.86
C LEU A 80 -16.53 -1.15 2.74
N SER A 81 -17.67 -0.53 2.51
CA SER A 81 -18.94 -0.84 3.15
C SER A 81 -19.48 -2.19 2.69
N GLY A 82 -19.96 -3.00 3.62
CA GLY A 82 -20.45 -4.34 3.28
C GLY A 82 -20.73 -5.24 4.47
N VAL A 83 -20.99 -6.50 4.15
CA VAL A 83 -21.28 -7.55 5.14
C VAL A 83 -20.13 -8.55 5.16
N VAL A 84 -19.65 -8.91 6.35
CA VAL A 84 -18.63 -9.96 6.51
C VAL A 84 -19.25 -11.31 6.14
N VAL A 85 -18.69 -11.98 5.13
CA VAL A 85 -19.16 -13.28 4.64
C VAL A 85 -18.20 -14.42 4.95
N GLU A 86 -16.97 -14.11 5.32
CA GLU A 86 -15.93 -15.08 5.67
C GLU A 86 -14.89 -14.42 6.58
N VAL A 87 -14.28 -15.18 7.48
CA VAL A 87 -13.18 -14.74 8.34
C VAL A 87 -12.08 -15.77 8.35
N ASN A 88 -10.84 -15.33 8.52
CA ASN A 88 -9.69 -16.23 8.55
C ASN A 88 -9.51 -16.84 9.94
N GLU A 89 -10.30 -17.88 10.24
CA GLU A 89 -10.27 -18.55 11.55
C GLU A 89 -8.89 -19.12 11.92
N VAL A 90 -8.00 -19.32 10.95
CA VAL A 90 -6.61 -19.76 11.18
C VAL A 90 -5.84 -18.77 12.06
N LEU A 91 -6.14 -17.47 11.97
CA LEU A 91 -5.47 -16.43 12.76
C LEU A 91 -5.72 -16.54 14.28
N ASN A 92 -6.74 -17.30 14.71
CA ASN A 92 -6.96 -17.58 16.14
C ASN A 92 -5.82 -18.42 16.74
N ASP A 93 -5.28 -19.36 15.95
CA ASP A 93 -4.20 -20.26 16.36
C ASP A 93 -2.84 -19.79 15.83
N GLU A 94 -2.82 -19.12 14.68
CA GLU A 94 -1.61 -18.71 13.96
C GLU A 94 -1.59 -17.18 13.64
N PRO A 95 -1.65 -16.29 14.66
CA PRO A 95 -1.69 -14.84 14.45
C PRO A 95 -0.43 -14.28 13.77
N HIS A 96 0.70 -14.99 13.87
CA HIS A 96 1.98 -14.64 13.23
C HIS A 96 1.92 -14.64 11.70
N LEU A 97 0.92 -15.27 11.07
CA LEU A 97 0.70 -15.21 9.62
C LEU A 97 0.49 -13.77 9.12
N VAL A 98 -0.02 -12.88 9.98
CA VAL A 98 -0.09 -11.45 9.68
C VAL A 98 1.30 -10.83 9.44
N ASN A 99 2.33 -11.30 10.17
CA ASN A 99 3.69 -10.84 9.96
C ASN A 99 4.39 -11.54 8.78
N GLU A 100 4.18 -12.85 8.63
CA GLU A 100 4.91 -13.68 7.64
C GLU A 100 4.32 -13.58 6.23
N SER A 101 2.99 -13.46 6.13
CA SER A 101 2.24 -13.56 4.88
C SER A 101 1.11 -12.52 4.82
N PRO A 102 1.37 -11.21 5.06
CA PRO A 102 0.34 -10.17 5.23
C PRO A 102 -0.62 -10.04 4.03
N TYR A 103 -0.16 -10.45 2.85
CA TYR A 103 -0.90 -10.34 1.59
C TYR A 103 -1.52 -11.65 1.11
N GLU A 104 -1.13 -12.79 1.68
CA GLU A 104 -1.63 -14.10 1.30
C GLU A 104 -2.36 -14.73 2.50
N ASP A 105 -1.67 -15.44 3.38
CA ASP A 105 -2.29 -16.22 4.46
C ASP A 105 -2.74 -15.36 5.66
N GLY A 106 -2.28 -14.11 5.72
CA GLY A 106 -2.59 -13.13 6.77
C GLY A 106 -3.83 -12.26 6.50
N TRP A 107 -4.67 -12.61 5.53
CA TRP A 107 -5.96 -11.92 5.33
C TRP A 107 -6.87 -12.07 6.55
N ILE A 108 -7.72 -11.08 6.81
CA ILE A 108 -8.52 -11.00 8.04
C ILE A 108 -9.96 -11.45 7.79
N ALA A 109 -10.62 -10.84 6.82
CA ALA A 109 -12.02 -11.08 6.51
C ALA A 109 -12.31 -10.93 5.01
N VAL A 110 -13.44 -11.47 4.57
CA VAL A 110 -14.03 -11.21 3.25
C VAL A 110 -15.33 -10.45 3.45
N ILE A 111 -15.44 -9.32 2.77
CA ILE A 111 -16.61 -8.45 2.79
C ILE A 111 -17.34 -8.60 1.44
N GLU A 112 -18.65 -8.88 1.49
CA GLU A 112 -19.54 -8.70 0.35
C GLU A 112 -19.97 -7.23 0.27
N LEU A 113 -19.65 -6.58 -0.85
CA LEU A 113 -19.74 -5.12 -0.99
C LEU A 113 -21.20 -4.66 -1.09
N SER A 114 -21.56 -3.68 -0.26
CA SER A 114 -22.85 -2.99 -0.33
C SER A 114 -22.88 -1.95 -1.46
N ASP A 115 -21.76 -1.29 -1.71
CA ASP A 115 -21.58 -0.36 -2.83
C ASP A 115 -20.22 -0.59 -3.53
N PRO A 116 -20.22 -1.24 -4.71
CA PRO A 116 -18.99 -1.45 -5.47
C PRO A 116 -18.30 -0.17 -5.97
N MET A 117 -18.97 0.99 -5.94
CA MET A 117 -18.38 2.24 -6.41
C MET A 117 -17.36 2.83 -5.43
N GLU A 118 -17.43 2.48 -4.14
CA GLU A 118 -16.47 2.96 -3.12
C GLU A 118 -15.02 2.53 -3.41
N VAL A 119 -14.81 1.57 -4.30
CA VAL A 119 -13.48 1.19 -4.80
C VAL A 119 -12.75 2.37 -5.45
N GLU A 120 -13.49 3.32 -6.02
CA GLU A 120 -12.92 4.54 -6.62
C GLU A 120 -12.28 5.48 -5.57
N ASP A 121 -12.63 5.34 -4.29
CA ASP A 121 -12.07 6.11 -3.18
C ASP A 121 -10.80 5.48 -2.60
N LEU A 122 -10.50 4.22 -2.98
CA LEU A 122 -9.29 3.52 -2.55
C LEU A 122 -8.09 3.85 -3.43
N MET A 123 -6.89 3.73 -2.86
CA MET A 123 -5.65 3.98 -3.59
C MET A 123 -5.23 2.76 -4.42
N PRO A 124 -4.89 2.93 -5.70
CA PRO A 124 -4.15 1.91 -6.43
C PRO A 124 -2.73 1.74 -5.84
N ALA A 125 -2.08 0.63 -6.17
CA ALA A 125 -0.76 0.29 -5.65
C ALA A 125 0.29 1.40 -5.83
N GLN A 126 0.31 2.08 -6.99
CA GLN A 126 1.23 3.18 -7.27
C GLN A 126 1.04 4.36 -6.32
N ASP A 127 -0.20 4.74 -6.03
CA ASP A 127 -0.52 5.87 -5.16
C ASP A 127 -0.17 5.54 -3.71
N TYR A 128 -0.46 4.32 -3.26
CA TYR A 128 -0.05 3.85 -1.94
C TYR A 128 1.47 3.77 -1.80
N ALA A 129 2.18 3.33 -2.84
CA ALA A 129 3.64 3.30 -2.83
C ALA A 129 4.24 4.71 -2.70
N GLN A 130 3.67 5.70 -3.39
CA GLN A 130 4.06 7.12 -3.23
C GLN A 130 3.75 7.64 -1.83
N LEU A 131 2.57 7.32 -1.27
CA LEU A 131 2.25 7.65 0.12
C LEU A 131 3.30 7.09 1.07
N LEU A 132 3.69 5.82 0.92
CA LEU A 132 4.71 5.20 1.77
C LEU A 132 6.07 5.90 1.69
N VAL A 133 6.47 6.43 0.52
CA VAL A 133 7.72 7.20 0.41
C VAL A 133 7.68 8.42 1.33
N GLU A 134 6.59 9.19 1.31
CA GLU A 134 6.45 10.36 2.18
C GLU A 134 6.31 9.97 3.66
N VAL A 135 5.53 8.92 3.98
CA VAL A 135 5.40 8.40 5.35
C VAL A 135 6.75 7.98 5.93
N ILE A 136 7.56 7.22 5.18
CA ILE A 136 8.89 6.78 5.62
C ILE A 136 9.82 7.96 5.86
N LYS A 137 9.76 8.96 4.98
CA LYS A 137 10.57 10.18 5.11
C LYS A 137 10.16 10.99 6.34
N ASP A 138 8.87 11.15 6.57
CA ASP A 138 8.36 11.97 7.67
C ASP A 138 8.51 11.27 9.03
N GLU A 139 8.23 9.97 9.11
CA GLU A 139 8.26 9.22 10.37
C GLU A 139 9.64 8.68 10.74
N LYS A 140 10.45 8.28 9.74
CA LYS A 140 11.77 7.65 9.95
C LYS A 140 12.94 8.55 9.56
N GLY A 141 12.70 9.66 8.87
CA GLY A 141 13.77 10.52 8.35
C GLY A 141 14.58 9.88 7.21
N GLU A 142 14.05 8.82 6.60
CA GLU A 142 14.74 8.04 5.56
C GLU A 142 14.23 8.44 4.17
N THR A 143 15.14 8.65 3.21
CA THR A 143 14.74 8.82 1.81
C THR A 143 14.78 7.48 1.09
N VAL A 144 13.62 6.99 0.67
CA VAL A 144 13.48 5.78 -0.14
C VAL A 144 13.01 6.12 -1.55
N ARG A 145 13.36 5.28 -2.53
CA ARG A 145 12.91 5.41 -3.92
C ARG A 145 11.98 4.24 -4.25
N LEU A 146 11.02 4.49 -5.14
CA LEU A 146 10.25 3.44 -5.78
C LEU A 146 11.19 2.67 -6.71
N ASN A 147 11.37 1.38 -6.45
CA ASN A 147 11.91 0.48 -7.47
C ASN A 147 10.72 -0.10 -8.20
N LEU A 148 10.23 0.65 -9.19
CA LEU A 148 9.30 0.11 -10.17
C LEU A 148 10.08 -0.89 -11.05
N PRO A 149 9.50 -2.04 -11.40
CA PRO A 149 10.06 -2.88 -12.45
C PRO A 149 10.27 -2.04 -13.73
N GLU A 150 11.39 -2.28 -14.42
CA GLU A 150 11.96 -1.37 -15.42
C GLU A 150 11.04 -1.00 -16.60
N GLU A 151 9.89 -1.67 -16.78
CA GLU A 151 8.99 -1.47 -17.93
C GLU A 151 8.01 -0.28 -17.81
N GLU A 152 7.81 0.33 -16.63
CA GLU A 152 6.84 1.43 -16.48
C GLU A 152 7.47 2.83 -16.32
N LEU A 153 8.78 2.98 -16.47
CA LEU A 153 9.44 4.30 -16.52
C LEU A 153 9.52 4.89 -17.93
N SER A 154 9.05 4.16 -18.96
CA SER A 154 8.98 4.67 -20.32
C SER A 154 7.56 5.12 -20.68
N GLU A 155 7.11 6.25 -20.13
CA GLU A 155 6.32 7.23 -20.88
C GLU A 155 6.13 8.49 -20.04
N GLY A 156 6.96 9.50 -20.32
CA GLY A 156 6.50 10.88 -20.20
C GLY A 156 7.25 11.82 -19.28
N VAL A 157 8.59 11.87 -19.27
CA VAL A 157 9.33 13.15 -19.15
C VAL A 157 10.71 13.03 -19.83
N GLU A 158 10.76 13.04 -21.16
CA GLU A 158 11.96 13.46 -21.89
C GLU A 158 11.54 14.46 -22.95
N GLU A 159 11.53 15.74 -22.60
CA GLU A 159 12.23 16.73 -23.41
C GLU A 159 12.42 18.04 -22.64
N SER A 160 13.60 18.63 -22.86
CA SER A 160 13.98 20.00 -22.56
C SER A 160 14.82 20.24 -21.30
N LEU A 161 16.03 19.66 -21.27
CA LEU A 161 17.20 20.36 -20.74
C LEU A 161 18.43 20.10 -21.63
N GLU A 162 18.92 21.15 -22.28
CA GLU A 162 20.35 21.57 -22.40
C GLU A 162 20.46 22.59 -23.54
N ALA A 163 20.45 23.89 -23.20
CA ALA A 163 21.66 24.70 -23.01
C ALA A 163 22.42 24.93 -24.34
N LEU A 164 22.13 26.07 -24.98
CA LEU A 164 22.90 26.55 -26.13
C LEU A 164 24.31 26.94 -25.69
N PRO A 165 25.36 26.58 -26.45
CA PRO A 165 26.75 26.82 -26.05
C PRO A 165 27.14 28.30 -26.15
N GLU A 166 27.80 28.83 -25.12
CA GLU A 166 28.60 30.05 -25.17
C GLU A 166 29.95 29.73 -25.84
N GLU A 167 30.23 30.32 -27.00
CA GLU A 167 31.56 30.84 -27.42
C GLU A 167 31.55 31.19 -28.92
N GLU A 168 31.13 32.42 -29.24
CA GLU A 168 31.58 33.14 -30.45
C GLU A 168 32.86 33.91 -30.08
N LEU A 169 33.99 33.21 -29.94
CA LEU A 169 35.31 33.83 -29.91
C LEU A 169 35.74 34.14 -31.35
N GLY A 170 35.24 35.26 -31.86
CA GLY A 170 35.70 35.87 -33.10
C GLY A 170 37.16 36.30 -32.99
N TYR A 171 38.03 35.62 -33.72
CA TYR A 171 39.38 36.07 -34.03
C TYR A 171 39.31 37.16 -35.11
N GLU A 172 39.65 38.40 -34.78
CA GLU A 172 40.05 39.41 -35.78
C GLU A 172 41.54 39.77 -35.61
N GLU A 173 42.28 39.31 -36.62
CA GLU A 173 43.50 39.78 -37.28
C GLU A 173 44.61 40.57 -36.55
N ARG A 174 45.82 40.03 -36.72
CA ARG A 174 47.11 40.70 -36.48
C ARG A 174 47.42 41.70 -37.61
N GLU A 175 48.05 42.80 -37.22
CA GLU A 175 48.72 43.77 -38.09
C GLU A 175 49.71 43.12 -39.08
N ARG A 176 49.59 43.46 -40.37
CA ARG A 176 50.69 43.92 -41.24
C ARG A 176 50.22 44.39 -42.60
#